data_AF-A0A848X574-F1
#
_entry.id   AF-A0A848X574-F1
#
_cell.length_a   1.000
_cell.length_b   1.000
_cell.length_c   1.000
_cell.angle_alpha   90.00
_cell.angle_beta   90.00
_cell.angle_gamma   90.00
#
_symmetry.space_group_name_H-M   'P 1'
#
loop_
_entity.id
_entity.type
_entity.pdbx_description
1 polymer ?
#
loop_
_entity_poly.entity_id
_entity_poly.type
_entity_poly.pdbx_seq_one_letter_code
_entity_poly.pdbx_strand_id
1 'polypeptide(L)'
;MGPLTDQAFYWSPWGLAGLIAGLAAWSGALFIFRTAPNPTVRTRFTALLFLEGVLALTSSAGPLIWVGSESIARAGYLLHFLNDWLVLALYLPAVAAAIDSPLLRPFRRGPALALSVTVGVVGALAVLVFPEAFLVDLPRSTPARFGSPFFPIASGAQQLGWFLLTVSYTYGLVAALVAWRQAGSSLSRRRAGALSLAFGARDLAFGGVFLYAALFFDGTISSFFIAVQLVAWALLVYVAMCAYGIAVYHLFDIELRLKWTLERGTIAAAFIAVFFVVSEGAATILSDRLGTLAGLLATGLLVFALAPLQRSAERLSNAALPKVQETPEYRAYRQLQIYGEALADARSRGPVTPVGRLALEKLRESLGLDTEQAAELEARLEAG
;
A
#
# COMPACT_ATOMS: atom_id res chain seq x y z
N MET A 1 18.22 33.47 -23.71
CA MET A 1 17.55 32.61 -22.71
C MET A 1 16.68 33.52 -21.86
N GLY A 2 15.36 33.36 -21.89
CA GLY A 2 14.47 34.18 -21.06
C GLY A 2 14.66 33.86 -19.58
N PRO A 3 14.49 34.84 -18.67
CA PRO A 3 14.47 34.58 -17.24
C PRO A 3 13.42 33.52 -16.92
N LEU A 4 13.74 32.63 -15.98
CA LEU A 4 12.80 31.66 -15.41
C LEU A 4 11.53 32.43 -15.06
N THR A 5 10.44 32.16 -15.77
CA THR A 5 9.13 32.68 -15.36
C THR A 5 8.85 32.13 -13.97
N ASP A 6 8.40 32.99 -13.04
CA ASP A 6 8.00 32.69 -11.65
C ASP A 6 6.80 31.70 -11.54
N GLN A 7 6.74 30.69 -12.40
CA GLN A 7 5.71 29.68 -12.34
C GLN A 7 5.98 28.80 -11.12
N ALA A 8 5.13 28.95 -10.12
CA ALA A 8 5.16 28.13 -8.92
C ALA A 8 4.96 26.63 -9.23
N PHE A 9 4.35 26.31 -10.38
CA PHE A 9 4.05 24.95 -10.79
C PHE A 9 4.36 24.68 -12.27
N TYR A 10 4.90 23.51 -12.57
CA TYR A 10 5.01 22.95 -13.92
C TYR A 10 4.41 21.55 -13.96
N TRP A 11 3.72 21.22 -15.05
CA TRP A 11 3.13 19.89 -15.20
C TRP A 11 4.17 18.86 -15.62
N SER A 12 4.09 17.65 -15.07
CA SER A 12 4.90 16.50 -15.47
C SER A 12 4.11 15.21 -15.28
N PRO A 13 3.94 14.37 -16.32
CA PRO A 13 3.18 13.13 -16.20
C PRO A 13 3.80 12.17 -15.18
N TRP A 14 5.09 12.34 -14.87
CA TRP A 14 5.81 11.49 -13.93
C TRP A 14 5.38 11.66 -12.47
N GLY A 15 4.77 12.79 -12.12
CA GLY A 15 4.21 13.03 -10.77
C GLY A 15 2.90 12.27 -10.51
N LEU A 16 2.27 11.74 -11.57
CA LEU A 16 1.00 11.03 -11.46
C LEU A 16 1.15 9.69 -10.74
N ALA A 17 2.25 8.98 -10.96
CA ALA A 17 2.45 7.66 -10.36
C ALA A 17 2.43 7.74 -8.82
N GLY A 18 3.18 8.69 -8.25
CA GLY A 18 3.21 8.96 -6.81
C GLY A 18 1.93 9.60 -6.29
N LEU A 19 1.22 10.41 -7.09
CA LEU A 19 -0.13 10.88 -6.72
C LEU A 19 -1.11 9.72 -6.56
N ILE A 20 -1.20 8.86 -7.58
CA ILE A 20 -2.11 7.70 -7.58
C ILE A 20 -1.72 6.74 -6.46
N ALA A 21 -0.42 6.45 -6.30
CA ALA A 21 0.08 5.60 -5.23
C ALA A 21 -0.19 6.19 -3.83
N GLY A 22 -0.06 7.50 -3.67
CA GLY A 22 -0.37 8.20 -2.43
C GLY A 22 -1.86 8.11 -2.05
N LEU A 23 -2.74 8.38 -3.01
CA LEU A 23 -4.19 8.26 -2.84
C LEU A 23 -4.61 6.82 -2.55
N ALA A 24 -4.00 5.84 -3.23
CA ALA A 24 -4.23 4.43 -2.98
C ALA A 24 -3.81 4.05 -1.56
N ALA A 25 -2.61 4.45 -1.12
CA ALA A 25 -2.12 4.18 0.23
C ALA A 25 -3.05 4.77 1.30
N TRP A 26 -3.50 6.02 1.14
CA TRP A 26 -4.45 6.64 2.07
C TRP A 26 -5.84 6.01 2.05
N SER A 27 -6.32 5.57 0.87
CA SER A 27 -7.56 4.82 0.76
C SER A 27 -7.44 3.47 1.47
N GLY A 28 -6.31 2.78 1.31
CA GLY A 28 -5.96 1.56 2.03
C GLY A 28 -5.88 1.79 3.54
N ALA A 29 -5.29 2.91 3.98
CA ALA A 29 -5.22 3.29 5.38
C ALA A 29 -6.63 3.45 5.98
N LEU A 30 -7.52 4.18 5.30
CA LEU A 30 -8.91 4.34 5.71
C LEU A 30 -9.65 3.00 5.74
N PHE A 31 -9.47 2.16 4.71
CA PHE A 31 -10.09 0.83 4.64
C PHE A 31 -9.67 -0.04 5.83
N ILE A 32 -8.37 -0.09 6.13
CA ILE A 32 -7.83 -0.90 7.24
C ILE A 32 -8.25 -0.33 8.58
N PHE A 33 -8.26 1.00 8.73
CA PHE A 33 -8.79 1.66 9.90
C PHE A 33 -10.24 1.25 10.19
N ARG A 34 -11.07 1.08 9.16
CA ARG A 34 -12.47 0.70 9.31
C ARG A 34 -12.70 -0.79 9.48
N THR A 35 -11.87 -1.63 8.86
CA THR A 35 -12.17 -3.07 8.71
C THR A 35 -11.31 -3.99 9.56
N ALA A 36 -10.11 -3.58 9.99
CA ALA A 36 -9.24 -4.45 10.76
C ALA A 36 -9.75 -4.64 12.21
N PRO A 37 -9.99 -5.88 12.68
CA PRO A 37 -10.53 -6.16 14.01
C PRO A 37 -9.45 -6.13 15.08
N ASN A 38 -8.20 -6.40 14.72
CA ASN A 38 -7.09 -6.29 15.66
C ASN A 38 -6.72 -4.80 15.78
N PRO A 39 -6.91 -4.16 16.95
CA PRO A 39 -6.64 -2.74 17.11
C PRO A 39 -5.17 -2.38 16.89
N THR A 40 -4.24 -3.30 17.16
CA THR A 40 -2.81 -3.07 16.94
C THR A 40 -2.47 -3.05 15.46
N VAL A 41 -3.01 -4.02 14.68
CA VAL A 41 -2.88 -4.03 13.21
C VAL A 41 -3.52 -2.77 12.66
N ARG A 42 -4.78 -2.50 13.05
CA ARG A 42 -5.53 -1.33 12.62
C ARG A 42 -4.72 -0.04 12.79
N THR A 43 -4.24 0.26 13.99
CA THR A 43 -3.54 1.53 14.25
C THR A 43 -2.18 1.59 13.55
N ARG A 44 -1.32 0.58 13.71
CA ARG A 44 0.05 0.64 13.18
C ARG A 44 0.08 0.60 11.66
N PHE A 45 -0.79 -0.20 11.05
CA PHE A 45 -0.82 -0.36 9.60
C PHE A 45 -1.48 0.83 8.91
N THR A 46 -2.53 1.42 9.53
CA THR A 46 -3.09 2.70 9.07
C THR A 46 -2.03 3.81 9.11
N ALA A 47 -1.26 3.90 10.20
CA ALA A 47 -0.19 4.88 10.33
C ALA A 47 0.90 4.67 9.28
N LEU A 48 1.35 3.43 9.06
CA LEU A 48 2.34 3.10 8.03
C LEU A 48 1.84 3.52 6.63
N LEU A 49 0.63 3.11 6.23
CA LEU A 49 0.07 3.45 4.92
C LEU A 49 -0.15 4.95 4.75
N PHE A 50 -0.49 5.67 5.83
CA PHE A 50 -0.59 7.12 5.79
C PHE A 50 0.76 7.76 5.46
N LEU A 51 1.83 7.34 6.15
CA LEU A 51 3.18 7.81 5.89
C LEU A 51 3.70 7.40 4.50
N GLU A 52 3.41 6.18 4.05
CA GLU A 52 3.75 5.77 2.69
C GLU A 52 3.02 6.60 1.63
N GLY A 53 1.80 7.05 1.92
CA GLY A 53 1.11 8.00 1.05
C GLY A 53 1.81 9.36 1.00
N VAL A 54 2.25 9.88 2.15
CA VAL A 54 3.08 11.11 2.19
C VAL A 54 4.39 10.90 1.42
N LEU A 55 5.03 9.73 1.56
CA LEU A 55 6.25 9.38 0.84
C LEU A 55 6.04 9.45 -0.66
N ALA A 56 4.98 8.82 -1.16
CA ALA A 56 4.65 8.79 -2.58
C ALA A 56 4.42 10.20 -3.13
N LEU A 57 3.70 11.05 -2.40
CA LEU A 57 3.41 12.43 -2.81
C LEU A 57 4.65 13.33 -2.82
N THR A 58 5.56 13.13 -1.87
CA THR A 58 6.78 13.91 -1.71
C THR A 58 7.98 13.34 -2.46
N SER A 59 7.81 12.20 -3.15
CA SER A 59 8.86 11.61 -3.99
C SER A 59 9.00 12.35 -5.31
N SER A 60 10.08 12.08 -6.06
CA SER A 60 10.23 12.52 -7.44
C SER A 60 9.28 11.83 -8.43
N ALA A 61 8.57 10.78 -8.01
CA ALA A 61 7.44 10.22 -8.75
C ALA A 61 6.09 10.85 -8.35
N GLY A 62 6.07 11.75 -7.37
CA GLY A 62 4.85 12.41 -6.88
C GLY A 62 4.72 13.87 -7.31
N PRO A 63 3.67 14.58 -6.82
CA PRO A 63 3.43 16.00 -7.09
C PRO A 63 4.58 16.95 -6.74
N LEU A 64 5.57 16.52 -5.96
CA LEU A 64 6.76 17.34 -5.70
C LEU A 64 7.48 17.71 -7.01
N ILE A 65 7.45 16.84 -8.03
CA ILE A 65 8.00 17.14 -9.35
C ILE A 65 7.19 18.21 -10.10
N TRP A 66 6.07 18.69 -9.57
CA TRP A 66 5.34 19.80 -10.18
C TRP A 66 5.73 21.14 -9.62
N VAL A 67 6.56 21.18 -8.59
CA VAL A 67 6.89 22.41 -7.88
C VAL A 67 8.04 23.12 -8.58
N GLY A 68 7.77 24.31 -9.12
CA GLY A 68 8.77 25.19 -9.75
C GLY A 68 9.51 26.10 -8.77
N SER A 69 8.96 26.31 -7.57
CA SER A 69 9.58 27.13 -6.52
C SER A 69 10.61 26.34 -5.70
N GLU A 70 11.83 26.87 -5.59
CA GLU A 70 12.91 26.29 -4.79
C GLU A 70 12.51 26.09 -3.32
N SER A 71 11.82 27.07 -2.71
CA SER A 71 11.44 27.01 -1.30
C SER A 71 10.40 25.92 -1.03
N ILE A 72 9.42 25.76 -1.93
CA ILE A 72 8.41 24.70 -1.83
C ILE A 72 9.04 23.33 -2.10
N ALA A 73 9.94 23.23 -3.08
CA ALA A 73 10.64 21.99 -3.38
C ALA A 73 11.48 21.54 -2.17
N ARG A 74 12.22 22.48 -1.56
CA ARG A 74 12.99 22.26 -0.35
C ARG A 74 12.13 21.77 0.82
N ALA A 75 10.99 22.41 1.06
CA ALA A 75 10.05 21.98 2.08
C ALA A 75 9.50 20.57 1.80
N GLY A 76 9.19 20.26 0.54
CA GLY A 76 8.74 18.93 0.12
C GLY A 76 9.79 17.84 0.34
N TYR A 77 11.07 18.11 0.05
CA TYR A 77 12.16 17.17 0.33
C TYR A 77 12.41 16.97 1.82
N LEU A 78 12.34 18.03 2.63
CA LEU A 78 12.41 17.88 4.09
C LEU A 78 11.26 17.02 4.62
N LEU A 79 10.04 17.22 4.10
CA LEU A 79 8.90 16.37 4.43
C LEU A 79 9.13 14.92 3.99
N HIS A 80 9.74 14.70 2.82
CA HIS A 80 10.09 13.37 2.33
C HIS A 80 11.07 12.65 3.28
N PHE A 81 12.18 13.30 3.64
CA PHE A 81 13.19 12.71 4.52
C PHE A 81 12.68 12.53 5.95
N LEU A 82 11.92 13.49 6.46
CA LEU A 82 11.20 13.34 7.73
C LEU A 82 10.37 12.05 7.70
N ASN A 83 9.65 11.84 6.61
CA ASN A 83 8.79 10.69 6.43
C ASN A 83 9.57 9.37 6.29
N ASP A 84 10.71 9.33 5.60
CA ASP A 84 11.61 8.16 5.55
C ASP A 84 11.97 7.65 6.95
N TRP A 85 12.34 8.56 7.85
CA TRP A 85 12.68 8.22 9.23
C TRP A 85 11.46 7.78 10.06
N LEU A 86 10.29 8.37 9.83
CA LEU A 86 9.05 7.93 10.49
C LEU A 86 8.59 6.54 9.99
N VAL A 87 8.79 6.24 8.71
CA VAL A 87 8.57 4.89 8.16
C VAL A 87 9.53 3.90 8.81
N LEU A 88 10.81 4.26 9.00
CA LEU A 88 11.76 3.41 9.73
C LEU A 88 11.31 3.09 11.16
N ALA A 89 10.71 4.06 11.87
CA ALA A 89 10.15 3.86 13.20
C ALA A 89 8.95 2.91 13.24
N LEU A 90 8.12 2.90 12.19
CA LEU A 90 6.82 2.21 12.20
C LEU A 90 6.78 0.92 11.40
N TYR A 91 7.67 0.73 10.43
CA TYR A 91 7.61 -0.38 9.48
C TYR A 91 7.67 -1.75 10.18
N LEU A 92 8.77 -2.08 10.88
CA LEU A 92 8.88 -3.39 11.57
C LEU A 92 7.79 -3.60 12.63
N PRO A 93 7.42 -2.59 13.45
CA PRO A 93 6.27 -2.70 14.34
C PRO A 93 4.92 -2.99 13.65
N ALA A 94 4.70 -2.45 12.46
CA ALA A 94 3.49 -2.66 11.66
C ALA A 94 3.49 -4.06 11.02
N VAL A 95 4.62 -4.49 10.44
CA VAL A 95 4.80 -5.86 9.91
C VAL A 95 4.65 -6.89 11.03
N ALA A 96 5.22 -6.63 12.21
CA ALA A 96 5.08 -7.47 13.39
C ALA A 96 3.65 -7.60 13.91
N ALA A 97 2.80 -6.59 13.68
CA ALA A 97 1.39 -6.67 14.00
C ALA A 97 0.63 -7.54 12.99
N ALA A 98 0.98 -7.44 11.70
CA ALA A 98 0.29 -8.13 10.61
C ALA A 98 0.68 -9.62 10.47
N ILE A 99 1.97 -9.93 10.65
CA ILE A 99 2.55 -11.26 10.44
C ILE A 99 2.89 -11.92 11.78
N ASP A 100 2.55 -13.21 11.91
CA ASP A 100 2.99 -14.02 13.03
C ASP A 100 4.30 -14.75 12.71
N SER A 101 5.41 -14.08 13.03
CA SER A 101 6.77 -14.60 12.87
C SER A 101 7.51 -14.54 14.20
N PRO A 102 8.27 -15.58 14.60
CA PRO A 102 9.12 -15.50 15.78
C PRO A 102 10.16 -14.37 15.69
N LEU A 103 10.65 -14.08 14.47
CA LEU A 103 11.59 -12.98 14.22
C LEU A 103 10.99 -11.60 14.51
N LEU A 104 9.68 -11.43 14.33
CA LEU A 104 9.01 -10.15 14.53
C LEU A 104 8.48 -9.94 15.96
N ARG A 105 8.51 -10.98 16.81
CA ARG A 105 8.03 -10.89 18.20
C ARG A 105 8.69 -9.74 18.99
N PRO A 106 10.02 -9.49 18.89
CA PRO A 106 10.65 -8.37 19.60
C PRO A 106 10.11 -6.99 19.22
N PHE A 107 9.57 -6.82 18.00
CA PHE A 107 9.01 -5.55 17.51
C PHE A 107 7.53 -5.37 17.89
N ARG A 108 6.89 -6.38 18.50
CA ARG A 108 5.53 -6.25 19.02
C ARG A 108 5.52 -5.39 20.28
N ARG A 109 6.45 -5.67 21.20
CA ARG A 109 6.62 -5.05 22.51
C ARG A 109 8.07 -5.20 22.97
N GLY A 110 8.56 -4.25 23.76
CA GLY A 110 9.86 -4.36 24.42
C GLY A 110 10.99 -3.55 23.76
N PRO A 111 12.26 -3.91 24.03
CA PRO A 111 13.40 -3.06 23.69
C PRO A 111 13.62 -2.87 22.18
N ALA A 112 13.35 -3.88 21.35
CA ALA A 112 13.53 -3.75 19.90
C ALA A 112 12.50 -2.79 19.27
N LEU A 113 11.24 -2.82 19.73
CA LEU A 113 10.24 -1.81 19.38
C LEU A 113 10.70 -0.41 19.80
N ALA A 114 11.13 -0.25 21.06
CA ALA A 114 11.58 1.04 21.58
C ALA A 114 12.78 1.56 20.78
N LEU A 115 13.75 0.71 20.47
CA LEU A 115 14.91 1.07 19.65
C LEU A 115 14.51 1.53 18.24
N SER A 116 13.66 0.77 17.55
CA SER A 116 13.19 1.14 16.20
C SER A 116 12.48 2.49 16.21
N VAL A 117 11.57 2.72 17.18
CA VAL A 117 10.88 4.00 17.33
C VAL A 117 11.84 5.12 17.67
N THR A 118 12.76 4.91 18.62
CA THR A 118 13.74 5.93 19.02
C THR A 118 14.65 6.31 17.85
N VAL A 119 15.19 5.35 17.11
CA VAL A 119 16.04 5.62 15.95
C VAL A 119 15.30 6.45 14.89
N GLY A 120 14.07 6.05 14.54
CA GLY A 120 13.29 6.80 13.56
C GLY A 120 12.86 8.18 14.06
N VAL A 121 12.47 8.34 15.32
CA VAL A 121 12.10 9.65 15.89
C VAL A 121 13.32 10.57 16.00
N VAL A 122 14.47 10.07 16.44
CA VAL A 122 15.71 10.86 16.51
C VAL A 122 16.15 11.29 15.11
N GLY A 123 16.10 10.40 14.12
CA GLY A 123 16.38 10.74 12.73
C GLY A 123 15.42 11.79 12.17
N ALA A 124 14.12 11.65 12.43
CA ALA A 124 13.10 12.62 12.06
C ALA A 124 13.34 14.01 12.70
N LEU A 125 13.69 14.05 13.99
CA LEU A 125 14.07 15.30 14.67
C LEU A 125 15.35 15.89 14.10
N ALA A 126 16.32 15.06 13.73
CA ALA A 126 17.55 15.53 13.09
C ALA A 126 17.27 16.21 11.75
N VAL A 127 16.30 15.74 10.95
CA VAL A 127 15.88 16.43 9.71
C VAL A 127 15.37 17.85 10.01
N LEU A 128 14.61 18.02 11.09
CA LEU A 128 14.04 19.32 11.47
C LEU A 128 15.09 20.27 12.05
N VAL A 129 16.01 19.75 12.87
CA VAL A 129 17.03 20.56 13.57
C VAL A 129 18.22 20.88 12.66
N PHE A 130 18.58 19.96 11.76
CA PHE A 130 19.75 20.04 10.89
C PHE A 130 19.39 19.83 9.41
N PRO A 131 18.49 20.63 8.82
CA PRO A 131 18.00 20.42 7.45
C PRO A 131 19.14 20.43 6.40
N GLU A 132 20.19 21.22 6.61
CA GLU A 132 21.36 21.26 5.72
C GLU A 132 22.16 19.96 5.72
N ALA A 133 22.08 19.18 6.80
CA ALA A 133 22.68 17.86 6.86
C ALA A 133 21.90 16.82 6.05
N PHE A 134 20.75 17.17 5.45
CA PHE A 134 19.94 16.31 4.57
C PHE A 134 19.76 16.90 3.17
N LEU A 135 19.97 18.20 3.00
CA LEU A 135 19.85 18.92 1.73
C LEU A 135 21.22 19.45 1.32
N VAL A 136 22.00 18.67 0.57
CA VAL A 136 23.31 19.13 0.05
C VAL A 136 23.12 19.96 -1.23
N ASP A 137 23.11 21.29 -1.12
CA ASP A 137 23.17 22.25 -2.24
C ASP A 137 22.41 21.85 -3.52
N LEU A 138 21.14 22.26 -3.61
CA LEU A 138 20.45 22.30 -4.91
C LEU A 138 21.23 23.24 -5.84
N PRO A 139 21.73 22.81 -7.00
CA PRO A 139 22.43 23.69 -7.91
C PRO A 139 21.51 24.85 -8.30
N ARG A 140 21.83 26.07 -7.83
CA ARG A 140 21.00 27.29 -7.90
C ARG A 140 20.58 27.74 -9.30
N SER A 141 20.95 27.03 -10.37
CA SER A 141 20.84 27.51 -11.75
C SER A 141 20.38 26.48 -12.79
N THR A 142 20.08 25.23 -12.42
CA THR A 142 19.59 24.25 -13.40
C THR A 142 18.09 24.04 -13.25
N PRO A 143 17.25 24.58 -14.16
CA PRO A 143 15.83 24.23 -14.18
C PRO A 143 15.69 22.71 -14.31
N ALA A 144 14.65 22.18 -13.66
CA ALA A 144 14.19 20.80 -13.72
C ALA A 144 14.02 20.30 -15.15
N ARG A 145 15.11 19.90 -15.78
CA ARG A 145 15.09 19.27 -17.09
C ARG A 145 15.54 17.84 -16.90
N PHE A 146 14.87 16.93 -17.60
CA PHE A 146 15.31 15.55 -17.68
C PHE A 146 16.79 15.54 -18.09
N GLY A 147 17.69 15.09 -17.20
CA GLY A 147 19.14 15.12 -17.38
C GLY A 147 19.94 16.20 -16.62
N SER A 148 19.32 17.14 -15.88
CA SER A 148 20.06 18.07 -15.00
C SER A 148 20.41 17.42 -13.65
N PRO A 149 21.45 17.84 -12.91
CA PRO A 149 21.61 17.43 -11.52
C PRO A 149 20.43 18.00 -10.70
N PHE A 150 19.42 17.17 -10.46
CA PHE A 150 18.18 17.58 -9.78
C PHE A 150 18.25 17.41 -8.27
N PHE A 151 19.19 16.59 -7.83
CA PHE A 151 19.24 16.15 -6.46
C PHE A 151 20.44 16.75 -5.75
N PRO A 152 20.25 17.17 -4.49
CA PRO A 152 21.37 17.24 -3.58
C PRO A 152 22.06 15.87 -3.57
N ILE A 153 23.40 15.84 -3.68
CA ILE A 153 24.15 14.61 -3.40
C ILE A 153 23.70 14.15 -2.02
N ALA A 154 23.14 12.94 -1.91
CA ALA A 154 22.59 12.48 -0.64
C ALA A 154 23.66 12.63 0.45
N SER A 155 23.35 13.38 1.49
CA SER A 155 24.27 13.58 2.60
C SER A 155 24.58 12.25 3.27
N GLY A 156 25.67 12.18 4.04
CA GLY A 156 25.96 10.98 4.84
C GLY A 156 24.80 10.60 5.78
N ALA A 157 24.05 11.59 6.30
CA ALA A 157 22.90 11.33 7.16
C ALA A 157 21.72 10.70 6.39
N GLN A 158 21.46 11.15 5.16
CA GLN A 158 20.43 10.59 4.30
C GLN A 158 20.78 9.18 3.82
N GLN A 159 22.04 8.95 3.42
CA GLN A 159 22.52 7.62 3.02
C GLN A 159 22.38 6.62 4.17
N LEU A 160 22.68 7.04 5.41
CA LEU A 160 22.46 6.21 6.59
C LEU A 160 20.97 5.85 6.76
N GLY A 161 20.07 6.83 6.63
CA GLY A 161 18.62 6.57 6.69
C GLY A 161 18.15 5.54 5.67
N TRP A 162 18.58 5.67 4.42
CA TRP A 162 18.27 4.72 3.34
C TRP A 162 18.88 3.35 3.56
N PHE A 163 20.10 3.27 4.06
CA PHE A 163 20.73 2.01 4.45
C PHE A 163 19.93 1.31 5.55
N LEU A 164 19.52 2.04 6.59
CA LEU A 164 18.72 1.49 7.68
C LEU A 164 17.33 1.03 7.21
N LEU A 165 16.69 1.77 6.31
CA LEU A 165 15.44 1.34 5.67
C LEU A 165 15.64 0.04 4.87
N THR A 166 16.73 -0.06 4.12
CA THR A 166 17.09 -1.28 3.36
C THR A 166 17.26 -2.49 4.28
N VAL A 167 17.98 -2.33 5.39
CA VAL A 167 18.15 -3.37 6.40
C VAL A 167 16.80 -3.77 7.00
N SER A 168 15.96 -2.77 7.32
CA SER A 168 14.62 -2.96 7.87
C SER A 168 13.71 -3.77 6.92
N TYR A 169 13.68 -3.42 5.63
CA TYR A 169 12.90 -4.11 4.61
C TYR A 169 13.42 -5.51 4.33
N THR A 170 14.73 -5.69 4.29
CA THR A 170 15.34 -7.02 4.15
C THR A 170 14.95 -7.91 5.33
N TYR A 171 14.97 -7.37 6.56
CA TYR A 171 14.54 -8.09 7.75
C TYR A 171 13.04 -8.45 7.69
N GLY A 172 12.19 -7.51 7.28
CA GLY A 172 10.76 -7.72 7.06
C GLY A 172 10.47 -8.85 6.07
N LEU A 173 11.14 -8.82 4.92
CA LEU A 173 11.06 -9.87 3.89
C LEU A 173 11.42 -11.25 4.44
N VAL A 174 12.58 -11.38 5.09
CA VAL A 174 13.01 -12.66 5.68
C VAL A 174 11.99 -13.14 6.71
N ALA A 175 11.53 -12.26 7.59
CA ALA A 175 10.55 -12.61 8.60
C ALA A 175 9.20 -13.06 8.03
N ALA A 176 8.76 -12.44 6.94
CA ALA A 176 7.55 -12.83 6.22
C ALA A 176 7.70 -14.21 5.57
N LEU A 177 8.83 -14.49 4.92
CA LEU A 177 9.10 -15.81 4.33
C LEU A 177 9.17 -16.91 5.40
N VAL A 178 9.79 -16.63 6.55
CA VAL A 178 9.83 -17.56 7.68
C VAL A 178 8.42 -17.84 8.22
N ALA A 179 7.59 -16.81 8.40
CA ALA A 179 6.21 -16.99 8.85
C ALA A 179 5.40 -17.85 7.89
N TRP A 180 5.57 -17.65 6.57
CA TRP A 180 4.88 -18.45 5.57
C TRP A 180 5.29 -19.93 5.63
N ARG A 181 6.59 -20.21 5.77
CA ARG A 181 7.11 -21.58 5.88
C ARG A 181 6.67 -22.28 7.17
N GLN A 182 6.58 -21.56 8.29
CA GLN A 182 6.24 -22.11 9.60
C GLN A 182 4.73 -22.23 9.86
N ALA A 183 3.89 -21.75 8.94
CA ALA A 183 2.45 -21.82 9.10
C ALA A 183 1.95 -23.28 9.16
N GLY A 184 1.36 -23.64 10.30
CA GLY A 184 0.93 -25.01 10.63
C GLY A 184 -0.37 -25.46 9.97
N SER A 185 -1.28 -24.53 9.66
CA SER A 185 -2.55 -24.84 8.97
C SER A 185 -2.56 -24.33 7.53
N SER A 186 -3.39 -24.93 6.68
CA SER A 186 -3.56 -24.50 5.28
C SER A 186 -4.04 -23.04 5.18
N LEU A 187 -4.95 -22.62 6.07
CA LEU A 187 -5.44 -21.25 6.16
C LEU A 187 -4.35 -20.28 6.63
N SER A 188 -3.64 -20.61 7.71
CA SER A 188 -2.51 -19.80 8.19
C SER A 188 -1.43 -19.67 7.12
N ARG A 189 -1.18 -20.75 6.36
CA ARG A 189 -0.21 -20.74 5.25
C ARG A 189 -0.67 -19.89 4.08
N ARG A 190 -1.94 -19.93 3.69
CA ARG A 190 -2.48 -19.04 2.64
C ARG A 190 -2.42 -17.58 3.06
N ARG A 191 -2.80 -17.28 4.31
CA ARG A 191 -2.72 -15.93 4.89
C ARG A 191 -1.29 -15.43 4.93
N ALA A 192 -0.38 -16.20 5.53
CA ALA A 192 1.02 -15.85 5.60
C ALA A 192 1.60 -15.71 4.20
N GLY A 193 1.26 -16.59 3.25
CA GLY A 193 1.69 -16.47 1.86
C GLY A 193 1.22 -15.18 1.18
N ALA A 194 -0.04 -14.78 1.35
CA ALA A 194 -0.56 -13.53 0.79
C ALA A 194 0.13 -12.30 1.38
N LEU A 195 0.31 -12.26 2.71
CA LEU A 195 1.03 -11.18 3.37
C LEU A 195 2.51 -11.17 2.97
N SER A 196 3.17 -12.33 2.90
CA SER A 196 4.56 -12.43 2.48
C SER A 196 4.78 -12.06 1.02
N LEU A 197 3.79 -12.29 0.15
CA LEU A 197 3.83 -11.79 -1.21
C LEU A 197 3.67 -10.27 -1.25
N ALA A 198 2.72 -9.72 -0.47
CA ALA A 198 2.51 -8.27 -0.37
C ALA A 198 3.75 -7.54 0.17
N PHE A 199 4.18 -7.88 1.39
CA PHE A 199 5.37 -7.29 2.01
C PHE A 199 6.62 -7.64 1.22
N GLY A 200 6.77 -8.87 0.74
CA GLY A 200 7.97 -9.26 0.02
C GLY A 200 8.16 -8.52 -1.30
N ALA A 201 7.10 -8.33 -2.08
CA ALA A 201 7.16 -7.53 -3.31
C ALA A 201 7.50 -6.07 -3.00
N ARG A 202 6.86 -5.49 -1.97
CA ARG A 202 7.15 -4.13 -1.48
C ARG A 202 8.59 -4.00 -1.02
N ASP A 203 9.08 -4.91 -0.18
CA ASP A 203 10.39 -4.86 0.45
C ASP A 203 11.50 -5.07 -0.56
N LEU A 204 11.29 -5.91 -1.58
CA LEU A 204 12.22 -6.05 -2.71
C LEU A 204 12.29 -4.76 -3.53
N ALA A 205 11.14 -4.16 -3.85
CA ALA A 205 11.11 -2.93 -4.63
C ALA A 205 11.70 -1.74 -3.84
N PHE A 206 11.20 -1.48 -2.64
CA PHE A 206 11.65 -0.39 -1.79
C PHE A 206 13.09 -0.63 -1.33
N GLY A 207 13.40 -1.81 -0.78
CA GLY A 207 14.74 -2.15 -0.33
C GLY A 207 15.76 -2.12 -1.47
N GLY A 208 15.39 -2.59 -2.66
CA GLY A 208 16.24 -2.49 -3.85
C GLY A 208 16.52 -1.04 -4.25
N VAL A 209 15.51 -0.17 -4.24
CA VAL A 209 15.68 1.25 -4.58
C VAL A 209 16.47 2.00 -3.52
N PHE A 210 16.21 1.78 -2.23
CA PHE A 210 16.98 2.42 -1.16
C PHE A 210 18.43 1.89 -1.10
N LEU A 211 18.66 0.61 -1.39
CA LEU A 211 20.01 0.06 -1.51
C LEU A 211 20.73 0.69 -2.71
N TYR A 212 20.05 0.78 -3.85
CA TYR A 212 20.59 1.44 -5.03
C TYR A 212 20.94 2.90 -4.72
N ALA A 213 20.04 3.61 -4.05
CA ALA A 213 20.24 4.99 -3.64
C ALA A 213 21.41 5.15 -2.64
N ALA A 214 21.55 4.22 -1.69
CA ALA A 214 22.60 4.26 -0.69
C ALA A 214 24.00 3.94 -1.29
N LEU A 215 24.08 3.08 -2.30
CA LEU A 215 25.36 2.60 -2.84
C LEU A 215 25.81 3.32 -4.11
N PHE A 216 24.88 3.72 -4.96
CA PHE A 216 25.18 4.13 -6.35
C PHE A 216 24.62 5.49 -6.72
N PHE A 217 23.96 6.20 -5.79
CA PHE A 217 23.45 7.52 -6.09
C PHE A 217 24.59 8.53 -6.22
N ASP A 218 24.98 8.78 -7.44
CA ASP A 218 26.01 9.75 -7.85
C ASP A 218 25.44 11.16 -8.08
N GLY A 219 24.14 11.36 -7.81
CA GLY A 219 23.42 12.61 -8.05
C GLY A 219 22.82 12.75 -9.46
N THR A 220 22.98 11.76 -10.34
CA THR A 220 22.40 11.82 -11.70
C THR A 220 20.96 11.29 -11.76
N ILE A 221 20.06 12.01 -12.47
CA ILE A 221 18.62 11.69 -12.53
C ILE A 221 18.36 10.32 -13.19
N SER A 222 19.07 10.00 -14.27
CA SER A 222 18.51 9.10 -15.29
C SER A 222 18.24 7.67 -14.80
N SER A 223 19.12 7.11 -13.97
CA SER A 223 18.99 5.76 -13.42
C SER A 223 18.11 5.72 -12.16
N PHE A 224 18.25 6.71 -11.27
CA PHE A 224 17.44 6.80 -10.05
C PHE A 224 15.96 7.04 -10.36
N PHE A 225 15.66 7.80 -11.41
CA PHE A 225 14.28 8.12 -11.76
C PHE A 225 13.45 6.89 -12.13
N ILE A 226 14.01 5.97 -12.92
CA ILE A 226 13.36 4.70 -13.25
C ILE A 226 13.12 3.89 -11.97
N ALA A 227 14.10 3.86 -11.06
CA ALA A 227 13.96 3.17 -9.78
C ALA A 227 12.80 3.75 -8.94
N VAL A 228 12.71 5.07 -8.80
CA VAL A 228 11.62 5.71 -8.03
C VAL A 228 10.24 5.47 -8.67
N GLN A 229 10.15 5.41 -9.99
CA GLN A 229 8.89 5.02 -10.65
C GLN A 229 8.50 3.58 -10.31
N LEU A 230 9.45 2.65 -10.30
CA LEU A 230 9.20 1.26 -9.88
C LEU A 230 8.70 1.18 -8.43
N VAL A 231 9.18 2.05 -7.53
CA VAL A 231 8.67 2.15 -6.14
C VAL A 231 7.20 2.56 -6.10
N ALA A 232 6.81 3.58 -6.86
CA ALA A 232 5.42 4.03 -6.92
C ALA A 232 4.48 2.91 -7.41
N TRP A 233 4.88 2.17 -8.45
CA TRP A 233 4.13 1.02 -8.94
C TRP A 233 4.11 -0.14 -7.95
N ALA A 234 5.22 -0.42 -7.28
CA ALA A 234 5.28 -1.44 -6.24
C ALA A 234 4.38 -1.09 -5.06
N LEU A 235 4.25 0.19 -4.69
CA LEU A 235 3.34 0.64 -3.65
C LEU A 235 1.88 0.39 -4.03
N LEU A 236 1.50 0.61 -5.29
CA LEU A 236 0.14 0.30 -5.78
C LEU A 236 -0.18 -1.19 -5.66
N VAL A 237 0.73 -2.04 -6.13
CA VAL A 237 0.58 -3.50 -6.00
C VAL A 237 0.52 -3.89 -4.53
N TYR A 238 1.44 -3.39 -3.71
CA TYR A 238 1.49 -3.64 -2.27
C TYR A 238 0.19 -3.27 -1.56
N VAL A 239 -0.35 -2.06 -1.77
CA VAL A 239 -1.60 -1.62 -1.14
C VAL A 239 -2.75 -2.53 -1.53
N ALA A 240 -2.86 -2.88 -2.81
CA ALA A 240 -3.88 -3.80 -3.29
C ALA A 240 -3.72 -5.20 -2.67
N MET A 241 -2.50 -5.70 -2.57
CA MET A 241 -2.19 -7.01 -1.99
C MET A 241 -2.39 -7.04 -0.47
N CYS A 242 -2.10 -5.96 0.25
CA CYS A 242 -2.38 -5.83 1.67
C CYS A 242 -3.88 -5.75 1.94
N ALA A 243 -4.60 -4.94 1.16
CA ALA A 243 -6.05 -4.90 1.20
C ALA A 243 -6.64 -6.28 0.95
N TYR A 244 -6.13 -7.01 -0.06
CA TYR A 244 -6.51 -8.39 -0.33
C TYR A 244 -6.15 -9.35 0.81
N GLY A 245 -4.93 -9.29 1.36
CA GLY A 245 -4.50 -10.17 2.46
C GLY A 245 -5.30 -9.97 3.75
N ILE A 246 -5.67 -8.72 4.04
CA ILE A 246 -6.54 -8.37 5.18
C ILE A 246 -8.00 -8.74 4.86
N ALA A 247 -8.46 -8.51 3.64
CA ALA A 247 -9.78 -8.91 3.17
C ALA A 247 -10.01 -10.42 3.27
N VAL A 248 -9.03 -11.21 2.80
CA VAL A 248 -9.01 -12.68 2.89
C VAL A 248 -8.93 -13.13 4.35
N TYR A 249 -8.30 -12.36 5.24
CA TYR A 249 -8.33 -12.63 6.68
C TYR A 249 -9.73 -12.44 7.31
N HIS A 250 -10.64 -11.76 6.63
CA HIS A 250 -12.01 -11.52 7.08
C HIS A 250 -13.06 -12.26 6.24
N LEU A 251 -12.67 -13.42 5.68
CA LEU A 251 -13.53 -14.50 5.18
C LEU A 251 -14.86 -14.52 5.93
N PHE A 252 -15.90 -13.87 5.41
CA PHE A 252 -17.30 -14.00 5.82
C PHE A 252 -18.20 -13.21 4.87
N ASP A 253 -17.79 -11.99 4.52
CA ASP A 253 -18.58 -11.11 3.64
C ASP A 253 -17.70 -10.25 2.72
N ILE A 254 -16.37 -10.33 2.90
CA ILE A 254 -15.45 -9.48 2.13
C ILE A 254 -15.25 -10.02 0.72
N GLU A 255 -15.34 -11.30 0.39
CA GLU A 255 -15.21 -11.70 -1.03
C GLU A 255 -16.29 -11.03 -1.91
N LEU A 256 -17.53 -10.93 -1.39
CA LEU A 256 -18.62 -10.20 -2.04
C LEU A 256 -18.41 -8.68 -2.02
N ARG A 257 -18.10 -8.09 -0.85
CA ARG A 257 -17.81 -6.65 -0.76
C ARG A 257 -16.56 -6.23 -1.53
N LEU A 258 -15.56 -7.09 -1.64
CA LEU A 258 -14.30 -6.90 -2.37
C LEU A 258 -14.56 -7.04 -3.86
N LYS A 259 -15.36 -8.02 -4.30
CA LYS A 259 -15.84 -8.10 -5.69
C LYS A 259 -16.51 -6.80 -6.11
N TRP A 260 -17.41 -6.30 -5.27
CA TRP A 260 -18.12 -5.03 -5.45
C TRP A 260 -17.21 -3.80 -5.38
N THR A 261 -16.23 -3.79 -4.46
CA THR A 261 -15.27 -2.69 -4.31
C THR A 261 -14.26 -2.68 -5.46
N LEU A 262 -13.83 -3.85 -5.95
CA LEU A 262 -13.03 -4.01 -7.16
C LEU A 262 -13.81 -3.49 -8.37
N GLU A 263 -15.06 -3.89 -8.51
CA GLU A 263 -15.91 -3.45 -9.61
C GLU A 263 -16.04 -1.92 -9.63
N ARG A 264 -16.45 -1.31 -8.51
CA ARG A 264 -16.57 0.15 -8.39
C ARG A 264 -15.23 0.89 -8.48
N GLY A 265 -14.17 0.32 -7.90
CA GLY A 265 -12.82 0.88 -7.90
C GLY A 265 -12.19 0.87 -9.28
N THR A 266 -12.34 -0.23 -10.04
CA THR A 266 -11.87 -0.33 -11.43
C THR A 266 -12.65 0.62 -12.33
N ILE A 267 -13.97 0.77 -12.13
CA ILE A 267 -14.77 1.78 -12.87
C ILE A 267 -14.24 3.19 -12.60
N ALA A 268 -14.03 3.55 -11.33
CA ALA A 268 -13.52 4.88 -10.97
C ALA A 268 -12.10 5.13 -11.53
N ALA A 269 -11.19 4.16 -11.39
CA ALA A 269 -9.83 4.27 -11.89
C ALA A 269 -9.80 4.38 -13.43
N ALA A 270 -10.59 3.56 -14.12
CA ALA A 270 -10.67 3.62 -15.57
C ALA A 270 -11.33 4.91 -16.07
N PHE A 271 -12.35 5.42 -15.36
CA PHE A 271 -12.93 6.72 -15.64
C PHE A 271 -11.90 7.84 -15.48
N ILE A 272 -11.13 7.86 -14.39
CA ILE A 272 -10.05 8.85 -14.17
C ILE A 272 -9.00 8.75 -15.28
N ALA A 273 -8.58 7.54 -15.65
CA ALA A 273 -7.59 7.33 -16.70
C ALA A 273 -8.09 7.83 -18.07
N VAL A 274 -9.31 7.48 -18.46
CA VAL A 274 -9.91 7.94 -19.72
C VAL A 274 -10.13 9.46 -19.68
N PHE A 275 -10.64 10.00 -18.57
CA PHE A 275 -10.79 11.43 -18.35
C PHE A 275 -9.47 12.16 -18.57
N PHE A 276 -8.39 11.67 -17.95
CA PHE A 276 -7.05 12.25 -18.10
C PHE A 276 -6.53 12.19 -19.53
N VAL A 277 -6.61 11.02 -20.19
CA VAL A 277 -6.15 10.86 -21.58
C VAL A 277 -6.92 11.80 -22.50
N VAL A 278 -8.22 11.93 -22.29
CA VAL A 278 -9.07 12.82 -23.09
C VAL A 278 -8.81 14.29 -22.77
N SER A 279 -8.68 14.67 -21.49
CA SER A 279 -8.42 16.05 -21.10
C SER A 279 -7.05 16.52 -21.56
N GLU A 280 -6.02 15.70 -21.37
CA GLU A 280 -4.65 16.00 -21.80
C GLU A 280 -4.57 15.98 -23.33
N GLY A 281 -5.16 14.98 -23.99
CA GLY A 281 -5.22 14.91 -25.45
C GLY A 281 -5.98 16.09 -26.06
N ALA A 282 -7.08 16.52 -25.45
CA ALA A 282 -7.81 17.71 -25.87
C ALA A 282 -7.00 18.99 -25.64
N ALA A 283 -6.35 19.13 -24.49
CA ALA A 283 -5.53 20.30 -24.17
C ALA A 283 -4.29 20.41 -25.07
N THR A 284 -3.64 19.29 -25.39
CA THR A 284 -2.39 19.28 -26.18
C THR A 284 -2.64 19.27 -27.69
N ILE A 285 -3.69 18.61 -28.18
CA ILE A 285 -3.92 18.44 -29.63
C ILE A 285 -5.03 19.36 -30.14
N LEU A 286 -6.10 19.58 -29.36
CA LEU A 286 -7.30 20.28 -29.81
C LEU A 286 -7.39 21.75 -29.36
N SER A 287 -6.68 22.15 -28.30
CA SER A 287 -6.73 23.51 -27.75
C SER A 287 -6.38 24.57 -28.79
N ASP A 288 -5.37 24.31 -29.62
CA ASP A 288 -4.88 25.29 -30.60
C ASP A 288 -5.82 25.51 -31.79
N ARG A 289 -6.83 24.65 -31.99
CA ARG A 289 -7.67 24.68 -33.20
C ARG A 289 -9.18 24.68 -32.99
N LEU A 290 -9.69 24.10 -31.91
CA LEU A 290 -11.13 23.79 -31.79
C LEU A 290 -11.82 24.46 -30.59
N GLY A 291 -11.07 25.14 -29.71
CA GLY A 291 -11.62 25.90 -28.59
C GLY A 291 -12.47 25.07 -27.61
N THR A 292 -13.28 25.77 -26.80
CA THR A 292 -14.06 25.20 -25.68
C THR A 292 -15.08 24.13 -26.12
N LEU A 293 -15.53 24.15 -27.38
CA LEU A 293 -16.54 23.23 -27.90
C LEU A 293 -16.02 21.78 -27.98
N ALA A 294 -14.73 21.61 -28.31
CA ALA A 294 -14.11 20.28 -28.35
C ALA A 294 -14.02 19.63 -26.98
N GLY A 295 -13.72 20.40 -25.92
CA GLY A 295 -13.72 19.88 -24.54
C GLY A 295 -15.09 19.38 -24.09
N LEU A 296 -16.16 20.09 -24.47
CA LEU A 296 -17.54 19.69 -24.20
C LEU A 296 -17.92 18.40 -24.94
N LEU A 297 -17.58 18.28 -26.22
CA LEU A 297 -17.80 17.07 -27.01
C LEU A 297 -17.01 15.88 -26.48
N ALA A 298 -15.74 16.10 -26.10
CA ALA A 298 -14.87 15.08 -25.53
C ALA A 298 -15.41 14.55 -24.19
N THR A 299 -15.94 15.45 -23.34
CA THR A 299 -16.61 15.09 -22.08
C THR A 299 -17.88 14.28 -22.33
N GLY A 300 -18.69 14.66 -23.34
CA GLY A 300 -19.88 13.90 -23.74
C GLY A 300 -19.54 12.50 -24.27
N LEU A 301 -18.45 12.36 -25.04
CA LEU A 301 -17.95 11.07 -25.53
C LEU A 301 -17.48 10.15 -24.39
N LEU A 302 -17.01 10.71 -23.28
CA LEU A 302 -16.56 9.97 -22.11
C LEU A 302 -17.68 9.17 -21.44
N VAL A 303 -18.93 9.65 -21.50
CA VAL A 303 -20.10 8.94 -20.98
C VAL A 303 -20.30 7.60 -21.72
N PHE A 304 -20.01 7.55 -23.01
CA PHE A 304 -20.09 6.32 -23.80
C PHE A 304 -18.98 5.32 -23.47
N ALA A 305 -17.84 5.78 -22.94
CA ALA A 305 -16.78 4.90 -22.46
C ALA A 305 -17.13 4.21 -21.13
N LEU A 306 -18.09 4.72 -20.36
CA LEU A 306 -18.44 4.20 -19.04
C LEU A 306 -18.92 2.74 -19.10
N ALA A 307 -19.78 2.40 -20.07
CA ALA A 307 -20.32 1.05 -20.22
C ALA A 307 -19.26 -0.01 -20.62
N PRO A 308 -18.38 0.24 -21.60
CA PRO A 308 -17.22 -0.63 -21.87
C PRO A 308 -16.31 -0.83 -20.65
N LEU A 309 -16.07 0.23 -19.87
CA LEU A 309 -15.25 0.16 -18.67
C LEU A 309 -15.90 -0.68 -17.56
N GLN A 310 -17.21 -0.53 -17.34
CA GLN A 310 -17.99 -1.38 -16.44
C GLN A 310 -17.87 -2.87 -16.79
N ARG A 311 -18.08 -3.22 -18.07
CA ARG A 311 -17.92 -4.62 -18.52
C ARG A 311 -16.51 -5.15 -18.32
N SER A 312 -15.50 -4.30 -18.49
CA SER A 312 -14.10 -4.67 -18.27
C SER A 312 -13.81 -4.90 -16.79
N ALA A 313 -14.36 -4.07 -15.91
CA ALA A 313 -14.30 -4.25 -14.46
C ALA A 313 -15.00 -5.54 -14.01
N GLU A 314 -16.19 -5.82 -14.53
CA GLU A 314 -16.91 -7.07 -14.26
C GLU A 314 -16.11 -8.29 -14.73
N ARG A 315 -15.51 -8.24 -15.93
CA ARG A 315 -14.65 -9.33 -16.45
C ARG A 315 -13.43 -9.54 -15.57
N LEU A 316 -12.75 -8.47 -15.17
CA LEU A 316 -11.58 -8.55 -14.30
C LEU A 316 -11.96 -9.14 -12.93
N SER A 317 -13.06 -8.65 -12.35
CA SER A 317 -13.59 -9.11 -11.06
C SER A 317 -13.99 -10.59 -11.10
N ASN A 318 -14.70 -11.01 -12.16
CA ASN A 318 -15.06 -12.42 -12.36
C ASN A 318 -13.84 -13.30 -12.66
N ALA A 319 -12.82 -12.80 -13.36
CA ALA A 319 -11.58 -13.55 -13.60
C ALA A 319 -10.74 -13.70 -12.33
N ALA A 320 -10.71 -12.67 -11.47
CA ALA A 320 -10.01 -12.69 -10.19
C ALA A 320 -10.73 -13.57 -9.15
N LEU A 321 -12.07 -13.63 -9.18
CA LEU A 321 -12.91 -14.37 -8.24
C LEU A 321 -13.94 -15.27 -8.96
N PRO A 322 -13.52 -16.25 -9.78
CA PRO A 322 -14.43 -17.02 -10.64
C PRO A 322 -15.38 -17.93 -9.87
N LYS A 323 -15.08 -18.24 -8.61
CA LYS A 323 -15.88 -19.10 -7.74
C LYS A 323 -16.82 -18.35 -6.80
N VAL A 324 -16.85 -17.01 -6.88
CA VAL A 324 -17.68 -16.18 -6.00
C VAL A 324 -18.94 -15.78 -6.76
N GLN A 325 -20.02 -16.52 -6.52
CA GLN A 325 -21.37 -16.19 -6.99
C GLN A 325 -22.17 -15.65 -5.81
N GLU A 326 -22.90 -14.55 -6.03
CA GLU A 326 -23.74 -13.95 -5.00
C GLU A 326 -25.10 -14.65 -4.91
N THR A 327 -25.08 -15.97 -4.69
CA THR A 327 -26.29 -16.76 -4.48
C THR A 327 -26.50 -17.05 -2.99
N PRO A 328 -27.75 -17.18 -2.52
CA PRO A 328 -28.04 -17.55 -1.13
C PRO A 328 -27.36 -18.86 -0.71
N GLU A 329 -27.27 -19.84 -1.62
CA GLU A 329 -26.67 -21.15 -1.38
C GLU A 329 -25.15 -21.04 -1.18
N TYR A 330 -24.47 -20.21 -1.98
CA TYR A 330 -23.03 -19.98 -1.83
C TYR A 330 -22.72 -19.32 -0.48
N ARG A 331 -23.55 -18.35 -0.06
CA ARG A 331 -23.39 -17.69 1.25
C ARG A 331 -23.55 -18.70 2.39
N ALA A 332 -24.58 -19.55 2.36
CA ALA A 332 -24.81 -20.58 3.38
C ALA A 332 -23.65 -21.60 3.44
N TYR A 333 -23.20 -22.12 2.29
CA TYR A 333 -22.06 -23.04 2.23
C TYR A 333 -20.78 -22.42 2.81
N ARG A 334 -20.50 -21.15 2.49
CA ARG A 334 -19.31 -20.46 3.00
C ARG A 334 -19.39 -20.18 4.49
N GLN A 335 -20.56 -19.78 5.02
CA GLN A 335 -20.75 -19.62 6.46
C GLN A 335 -20.40 -20.90 7.22
N LEU A 336 -20.87 -22.05 6.75
CA LEU A 336 -20.54 -23.36 7.32
C LEU A 336 -19.05 -23.67 7.24
N GLN A 337 -18.43 -23.48 6.08
CA GLN A 337 -17.00 -23.72 5.91
C GLN A 337 -16.17 -22.94 6.93
N ILE A 338 -16.51 -21.67 7.16
CA ILE A 338 -15.69 -20.81 8.01
C ILE A 338 -15.92 -21.12 9.50
N TYR A 339 -17.15 -21.47 9.89
CA TYR A 339 -17.40 -22.02 11.23
C TYR A 339 -16.56 -23.29 11.46
N GLY A 340 -16.50 -24.19 10.48
CA GLY A 340 -15.65 -25.38 10.52
C GLY A 340 -14.16 -25.07 10.62
N GLU A 341 -13.67 -24.08 9.88
CA GLU A 341 -12.27 -23.63 9.94
C GLU A 341 -11.93 -23.00 11.31
N ALA A 342 -12.83 -22.19 11.88
CA ALA A 342 -12.66 -21.61 13.21
C ALA A 342 -12.63 -22.69 14.30
N LEU A 343 -13.51 -23.70 14.19
CA LEU A 343 -13.50 -24.86 15.09
C LEU A 343 -12.20 -25.66 14.96
N ALA A 344 -11.74 -25.91 13.74
CA ALA A 344 -10.48 -26.62 13.48
C ALA A 344 -9.27 -25.86 14.04
N ASP A 345 -9.21 -24.52 13.89
CA ASP A 345 -8.13 -23.70 14.48
C ASP A 345 -8.18 -23.75 16.02
N ALA A 346 -9.37 -23.64 16.61
CA ALA A 346 -9.54 -23.75 18.06
C ALA A 346 -9.05 -25.12 18.58
N ARG A 347 -9.35 -26.20 17.86
CA ARG A 347 -8.91 -27.57 18.19
C ARG A 347 -7.43 -27.83 17.95
N SER A 348 -6.81 -27.15 16.99
CA SER A 348 -5.38 -27.30 16.71
C SER A 348 -4.48 -26.95 17.90
N ARG A 349 -5.03 -26.25 18.90
CA ARG A 349 -4.37 -25.85 20.14
C ARG A 349 -4.72 -26.73 21.35
N GLY A 350 -5.44 -27.83 21.12
CA GLY A 350 -5.96 -28.73 22.15
C GLY A 350 -7.49 -28.66 22.27
N PRO A 351 -8.08 -29.23 23.34
CA PRO A 351 -9.52 -29.18 23.57
C PRO A 351 -10.06 -27.74 23.56
N VAL A 352 -11.22 -27.54 22.93
CA VAL A 352 -11.86 -26.22 22.87
C VAL A 352 -12.20 -25.76 24.28
N THR A 353 -11.58 -24.66 24.72
CA THR A 353 -11.81 -24.08 26.05
C THR A 353 -13.23 -23.49 26.16
N PRO A 354 -13.77 -23.26 27.38
CA PRO A 354 -15.08 -22.62 27.54
C PRO A 354 -15.17 -21.24 26.86
N VAL A 355 -14.08 -20.46 26.92
CA VAL A 355 -13.98 -19.17 26.22
C VAL A 355 -13.99 -19.35 24.70
N GLY A 356 -13.27 -20.36 24.19
CA GLY A 356 -13.30 -20.72 22.78
C GLY A 356 -14.69 -21.15 22.32
N ARG A 357 -15.42 -21.90 23.15
CA ARG A 357 -16.79 -22.33 22.87
C ARG A 357 -17.75 -21.13 22.79
N LEU A 358 -17.67 -20.20 23.74
CA LEU A 358 -18.46 -18.96 23.70
C LEU A 358 -18.14 -18.12 22.46
N ALA A 359 -16.86 -18.08 22.04
CA ALA A 359 -16.46 -17.39 20.81
C ALA A 359 -17.03 -18.05 19.55
N LEU A 360 -17.04 -19.38 19.49
CA LEU A 360 -17.65 -20.15 18.39
C LEU A 360 -19.16 -19.99 18.37
N GLU A 361 -19.83 -19.93 19.51
CA GLU A 361 -21.27 -19.71 19.60
C GLU A 361 -21.67 -18.31 19.10
N LYS A 362 -20.96 -17.27 19.56
CA LYS A 362 -21.12 -15.91 19.03
C LYS A 362 -20.84 -15.84 17.53
N LEU A 363 -19.85 -16.60 17.07
CA LEU A 363 -19.54 -16.69 15.65
C LEU A 363 -20.72 -17.31 14.89
N ARG A 364 -21.22 -18.47 15.32
CA ARG A 364 -22.40 -19.14 14.75
C ARG A 364 -23.60 -18.19 14.65
N GLU A 365 -23.91 -17.48 15.74
CA GLU A 365 -24.99 -16.49 15.78
C GLU A 365 -24.76 -15.36 14.78
N SER A 366 -23.55 -14.80 14.72
CA SER A 366 -23.21 -13.72 13.78
C SER A 366 -23.30 -14.14 12.32
N LEU A 367 -23.16 -15.44 12.04
CA LEU A 367 -23.32 -16.02 10.72
C LEU A 367 -24.76 -16.39 10.39
N GLY A 368 -25.66 -16.34 11.37
CA GLY A 368 -27.03 -16.85 11.21
C GLY A 368 -27.05 -18.35 10.93
N LEU A 369 -26.05 -19.10 11.41
CA LEU A 369 -25.99 -20.55 11.22
C LEU A 369 -26.97 -21.25 12.16
N ASP A 370 -27.73 -22.18 11.61
CA ASP A 370 -28.62 -23.02 12.38
C ASP A 370 -27.83 -23.91 13.37
N THR A 371 -28.43 -24.15 14.54
CA THR A 371 -27.79 -24.91 15.62
C THR A 371 -27.51 -26.36 15.21
N GLU A 372 -28.42 -26.97 14.43
CA GLU A 372 -28.32 -28.35 13.98
C GLU A 372 -27.18 -28.51 12.97
N GLN A 373 -27.10 -27.60 12.00
CA GLN A 373 -26.03 -27.61 10.99
C GLN A 373 -24.64 -27.41 11.61
N ALA A 374 -24.54 -26.52 12.61
CA ALA A 374 -23.31 -26.31 13.36
C ALA A 374 -22.92 -27.58 14.12
N ALA A 375 -23.87 -28.21 14.83
CA ALA A 375 -23.64 -29.44 15.59
C ALA A 375 -23.23 -30.62 14.69
N GLU A 376 -23.87 -30.77 13.52
CA GLU A 376 -23.49 -31.79 12.53
C GLU A 376 -22.04 -31.61 12.06
N LEU A 377 -21.63 -30.36 11.79
CA LEU A 377 -20.25 -30.06 11.40
C LEU A 377 -19.26 -30.33 12.53
N GLU A 378 -19.60 -29.98 13.78
CA GLU A 378 -18.76 -30.27 14.94
C GLU A 378 -18.54 -31.79 15.08
N ALA A 379 -19.62 -32.57 14.99
CA ALA A 379 -19.57 -34.04 15.08
C ALA A 379 -18.75 -34.67 13.94
N ARG A 380 -18.90 -34.17 12.71
CA ARG A 380 -18.10 -34.63 11.56
C ARG A 380 -16.60 -34.39 11.75
N LEU A 381 -16.23 -33.26 12.36
CA LEU A 381 -14.84 -32.94 12.69
C LEU A 381 -14.34 -33.65 13.95
N GLU A 382 -15.20 -34.28 14.75
CA GLU A 382 -14.81 -35.18 15.87
C GLU A 382 -14.57 -36.61 15.40
N ALA A 383 -15.25 -37.03 14.34
CA ALA A 383 -15.17 -38.39 13.82
C ALA A 383 -13.94 -38.67 12.93
N GLY A 384 -13.22 -37.63 12.48
CA GLY A 384 -12.04 -37.73 11.62
C GLY A 384 -10.83 -37.06 12.26
#